data_AF-A0A370LG75-F1
#
_entry.id   AF-A0A370LG75-F1
#
_cell.length_a   1.000
_cell.length_b   1.000
_cell.length_c   1.000
_cell.angle_alpha   90.00
_cell.angle_beta   90.00
_cell.angle_gamma   90.00
#
_symmetry.space_group_name_H-M   'P 1'
#
loop_
_entity.id
_entity.type
_entity.pdbx_description
1 polymer ?
#
loop_
_entity_poly.entity_id
_entity_poly.type
_entity_poly.pdbx_seq_one_letter_code
_entity_poly.pdbx_strand_id
1 'polypeptide(L)'
;MAKWADFLISEASYDSDHRITYVRRHKDNGVSIDPIGEIISRADLTHDLQNRISYSTVFSSLNTWKVGQKIRGFRVDNSNAIRIDNNKVQFDNLGSIPEIRKDSEIPAPEPKPAPAPEPKPAPAPEPKPAPAPEPKPAPAPEP
;
A
#
# COMPACT_ATOMS: atom_id res chain seq x y z
N MET A 1 11.06 -26.67 -10.99
CA MET A 1 9.81 -26.63 -10.19
C MET A 1 8.74 -26.01 -11.07
N ALA A 2 7.45 -26.11 -10.77
CA ALA A 2 6.45 -25.29 -11.45
C ALA A 2 6.25 -24.03 -10.62
N LYS A 3 6.04 -22.88 -11.25
CA LYS A 3 5.69 -21.64 -10.56
C LYS A 3 4.38 -21.85 -9.80
N TRP A 4 4.39 -21.62 -8.48
CA TRP A 4 3.22 -21.77 -7.62
C TRP A 4 2.45 -20.46 -7.50
N ALA A 5 3.16 -19.34 -7.42
CA ALA A 5 2.63 -17.99 -7.29
C ALA A 5 3.68 -16.96 -7.74
N ASP A 6 3.38 -15.66 -7.69
CA ASP A 6 4.39 -14.61 -7.87
C ASP A 6 5.27 -14.51 -6.62
N PHE A 7 4.65 -14.67 -5.46
CA PHE A 7 5.31 -14.67 -4.16
C PHE A 7 4.75 -15.74 -3.23
N LEU A 8 5.55 -16.13 -2.24
CA LEU A 8 5.22 -17.15 -1.26
C LEU A 8 5.38 -16.60 0.16
N ILE A 9 4.51 -16.99 1.09
CA ILE A 9 4.59 -16.60 2.51
C ILE A 9 4.97 -17.81 3.35
N SER A 10 6.08 -17.71 4.08
CA SER A 10 6.56 -18.77 4.96
C SER A 10 6.25 -18.53 6.44
N GLU A 11 6.15 -17.27 6.85
CA GLU A 11 5.95 -16.86 8.24
C GLU A 11 5.02 -15.64 8.30
N ALA A 12 4.27 -15.51 9.39
CA ALA A 12 3.43 -14.34 9.65
C ALA A 12 3.39 -13.99 11.14
N SER A 13 3.28 -12.71 11.47
CA SER A 13 2.98 -12.24 12.81
C SER A 13 1.58 -11.63 12.86
N TYR A 14 0.94 -11.73 14.03
CA TYR A 14 -0.42 -11.24 14.24
C TYR A 14 -0.47 -10.27 15.43
N ASP A 15 -1.40 -9.32 15.38
CA ASP A 15 -1.77 -8.49 16.52
C ASP A 15 -2.80 -9.18 17.45
N SER A 16 -3.21 -8.49 18.50
CA SER A 16 -4.23 -9.01 19.45
C SER A 16 -5.57 -9.32 18.79
N ASP A 17 -5.89 -8.65 17.68
CA ASP A 17 -7.13 -8.82 16.93
C ASP A 17 -6.98 -9.88 15.82
N HIS A 18 -5.90 -10.69 15.84
CA HIS A 18 -5.61 -11.70 14.81
C HIS A 18 -5.56 -11.09 13.40
N ARG A 19 -5.05 -9.88 13.28
CA ARG A 19 -4.68 -9.29 11.98
C ARG A 19 -3.20 -9.43 11.77
N ILE A 20 -2.82 -9.71 10.53
CA ILE A 20 -1.42 -9.78 10.14
C ILE A 20 -0.75 -8.43 10.47
N THR A 21 0.42 -8.45 11.05
CA THR A 21 1.25 -7.25 11.17
C THR A 21 2.32 -7.28 10.09
N TYR A 22 3.06 -8.39 10.02
CA TYR A 22 4.11 -8.63 9.04
C TYR A 22 4.04 -10.05 8.50
N VAL A 23 4.59 -10.25 7.30
CA VAL A 23 4.81 -11.58 6.71
C VAL A 23 6.22 -11.68 6.14
N ARG A 24 6.79 -12.88 6.18
CA ARG A 24 8.02 -13.18 5.43
C ARG A 24 7.65 -13.66 4.03
N ARG A 25 7.90 -12.81 3.04
CA ARG A 25 7.62 -13.03 1.62
C ARG A 25 8.87 -13.53 0.90
N HIS A 26 8.70 -14.48 -0.02
CA HIS A 26 9.74 -15.01 -0.88
C HIS A 26 9.33 -14.89 -2.34
N LYS A 27 10.25 -14.50 -3.22
CA LYS A 27 10.00 -14.45 -4.66
C LYS A 27 10.05 -15.86 -5.26
N ASP A 28 9.04 -16.23 -6.04
CA ASP A 28 8.98 -17.46 -6.81
C ASP A 28 9.22 -17.15 -8.30
N ASN A 29 10.37 -17.57 -8.82
CA ASN A 29 10.74 -17.39 -10.23
C ASN A 29 10.39 -18.61 -11.10
N GLY A 30 9.70 -19.62 -10.54
CA GLY A 30 9.36 -20.88 -11.19
C GLY A 30 10.48 -21.93 -11.20
N VAL A 31 11.73 -21.54 -10.93
CA VAL A 31 12.89 -22.44 -10.87
C VAL A 31 13.35 -22.64 -9.43
N SER A 32 13.41 -21.55 -8.68
CA SER A 32 13.84 -21.45 -7.29
C SER A 32 12.98 -20.44 -6.53
N ILE A 33 13.07 -20.54 -5.21
CA ILE A 33 12.47 -19.63 -4.25
C ILE A 33 13.62 -18.92 -3.55
N ASP A 34 13.52 -17.60 -3.39
CA ASP A 34 14.48 -16.84 -2.59
C ASP A 34 14.50 -17.40 -1.16
N PRO A 35 15.63 -17.96 -0.67
CA PRO A 35 15.65 -18.64 0.63
C PRO A 35 15.58 -17.70 1.83
N ILE A 36 15.97 -16.44 1.67
CA ILE A 36 15.99 -15.46 2.77
C ILE A 36 14.61 -14.81 2.90
N GLY A 37 14.08 -14.38 1.75
CA GLY A 37 12.86 -13.60 1.70
C GLY A 37 13.02 -12.21 2.34
N GLU A 38 11.93 -11.46 2.35
CA GLU A 38 11.83 -10.12 2.89
C GLU A 38 10.63 -10.03 3.84
N ILE A 39 10.72 -9.18 4.86
CA ILE A 39 9.60 -8.90 5.75
C ILE A 39 8.81 -7.72 5.18
N ILE A 40 7.55 -7.94 4.85
CA ILE A 40 6.64 -6.89 4.38
C ILE A 40 5.49 -6.68 5.35
N SER A 41 4.90 -5.49 5.32
CA SER A 41 3.74 -5.17 6.14
C SER A 41 2.46 -5.76 5.56
N ARG A 42 1.41 -5.83 6.40
CA ARG A 42 0.06 -6.12 5.93
C ARG A 42 -0.44 -5.16 4.85
N ALA A 43 -0.04 -3.89 4.89
CA ALA A 43 -0.47 -2.90 3.92
C ALA A 43 0.07 -3.24 2.52
N ASP A 44 1.34 -3.60 2.43
CA ASP A 44 2.00 -4.02 1.18
C ASP A 44 1.37 -5.30 0.63
N LEU A 45 1.16 -6.29 1.50
CA LEU A 45 0.49 -7.54 1.10
C LEU A 45 -0.93 -7.29 0.57
N THR A 46 -1.68 -6.38 1.21
CA THR A 46 -3.02 -6.00 0.75
C THR A 46 -2.96 -5.30 -0.60
N HIS A 47 -2.02 -4.37 -0.79
CA HIS A 47 -1.82 -3.64 -2.04
C HIS A 47 -1.51 -4.60 -3.20
N ASP A 48 -0.62 -5.55 -2.97
CA ASP A 48 -0.24 -6.54 -3.97
C ASP A 48 -1.41 -7.44 -4.37
N LEU A 49 -2.18 -7.92 -3.40
CA LEU A 49 -3.38 -8.73 -3.65
C LEU A 49 -4.44 -7.95 -4.46
N GLN A 50 -4.57 -6.63 -4.23
CA GLN A 50 -5.42 -5.76 -5.03
C GLN A 50 -4.90 -5.60 -6.47
N ASN A 51 -3.59 -5.55 -6.65
CA ASN A 51 -2.91 -5.47 -7.94
C ASN A 51 -2.76 -6.82 -8.65
N ARG A 52 -3.52 -7.85 -8.24
CA ARG A 52 -3.56 -9.18 -8.87
C ARG A 52 -2.24 -9.95 -8.76
N ILE A 53 -1.34 -9.57 -7.85
CA ILE A 53 -0.16 -10.36 -7.53
C ILE A 53 -0.60 -11.61 -6.77
N SER A 54 -0.17 -12.77 -7.25
CA SER A 54 -0.57 -14.05 -6.67
C SER A 54 0.34 -14.45 -5.52
N TYR A 55 -0.28 -14.94 -4.44
CA TYR A 55 0.40 -15.42 -3.25
C TYR A 55 -0.06 -16.82 -2.85
N SER A 56 0.85 -17.62 -2.30
CA SER A 56 0.52 -18.88 -1.61
C SER A 56 1.36 -19.03 -0.34
N THR A 57 0.87 -19.77 0.65
CA THR A 57 1.72 -20.14 1.79
C THR A 57 2.74 -21.21 1.37
N VAL A 58 3.83 -21.32 2.11
CA VAL A 58 4.88 -22.32 1.87
C VAL A 58 5.50 -22.76 3.19
N PHE A 59 5.96 -24.01 3.26
CA PHE A 59 6.69 -24.56 4.39
C PHE A 59 8.10 -24.95 3.95
N SER A 60 9.12 -24.50 4.67
CA SER A 60 10.50 -24.95 4.47
C SER A 60 10.84 -26.06 5.46
N SER A 61 11.40 -27.17 4.97
CA SER A 61 11.89 -28.27 5.81
C SER A 61 13.06 -28.95 5.14
N LEU A 62 14.18 -29.11 5.86
CA LEU A 62 15.39 -29.82 5.42
C LEU A 62 15.78 -29.48 3.95
N ASN A 63 15.90 -28.18 3.66
CA ASN A 63 16.25 -27.63 2.34
C ASN A 63 15.23 -27.86 1.21
N THR A 64 14.01 -28.29 1.53
CA THR A 64 12.91 -28.41 0.55
C THR A 64 11.75 -27.50 0.90
N TRP A 65 11.13 -26.92 -0.12
CA TRP A 65 9.94 -26.10 -0.01
C TRP A 65 8.70 -26.93 -0.36
N LYS A 66 7.63 -26.76 0.42
CA LYS A 66 6.32 -27.37 0.18
C LYS A 66 5.27 -26.28 0.09
N VAL A 67 4.61 -26.18 -1.07
CA VAL A 67 3.52 -25.24 -1.28
C VAL A 67 2.34 -25.58 -0.37
N GLY A 68 1.77 -24.54 0.23
CA GLY A 68 0.55 -24.60 1.01
C GLY A 68 -0.66 -24.12 0.20
N GLN A 69 -1.45 -23.24 0.80
CA GLN A 69 -2.74 -22.78 0.27
C GLN A 69 -2.60 -21.42 -0.42
N LYS A 70 -3.46 -21.16 -1.41
CA LYS A 70 -3.52 -19.86 -2.07
C LYS A 70 -4.06 -18.79 -1.12
N ILE A 71 -3.37 -17.66 -1.05
CA ILE A 71 -3.78 -16.52 -0.24
C ILE A 71 -4.72 -15.64 -1.05
N ARG A 72 -5.78 -15.15 -0.40
CA ARG A 72 -6.80 -14.29 -1.00
C ARG A 72 -7.12 -13.12 -0.08
N GLY A 73 -7.40 -11.97 -0.67
CA GLY A 73 -8.01 -10.84 0.01
C GLY A 73 -9.53 -10.87 -0.14
N PHE A 74 -10.25 -10.73 0.97
CA PHE A 74 -11.71 -10.59 1.02
C PHE A 74 -12.07 -9.21 1.52
N ARG A 75 -12.92 -8.49 0.78
CA ARG A 75 -13.52 -7.26 1.29
C ARG A 75 -14.64 -7.61 2.26
N VAL A 76 -14.53 -7.16 3.50
CA VAL A 76 -15.49 -7.36 4.58
C VAL A 76 -15.76 -6.00 5.23
N ASP A 77 -16.97 -5.49 5.06
CA ASP A 77 -17.38 -4.14 5.48
C ASP A 77 -16.40 -3.07 4.96
N ASN A 78 -15.71 -2.40 5.89
CA ASN A 78 -14.73 -1.34 5.64
C ASN A 78 -13.26 -1.82 5.68
N SER A 79 -13.02 -3.13 5.76
CA SER A 79 -11.67 -3.70 5.82
C SER A 79 -11.45 -4.84 4.83
N ASN A 80 -10.19 -5.21 4.63
CA ASN A 80 -9.81 -6.36 3.81
C ASN A 80 -9.29 -7.44 4.75
N ALA A 81 -9.80 -8.66 4.67
CA ALA A 81 -9.24 -9.81 5.38
C ALA A 81 -8.36 -10.63 4.45
N ILE A 82 -7.18 -11.03 4.90
CA ILE A 82 -6.22 -11.85 4.14
C ILE A 82 -6.31 -13.28 4.66
N ARG A 83 -6.79 -14.19 3.82
CA ARG A 83 -7.16 -15.56 4.24
C ARG A 83 -6.79 -16.61 3.20
N ILE A 84 -6.60 -17.85 3.66
CA ILE A 84 -6.45 -19.04 2.81
C ILE A 84 -7.75 -19.84 2.63
N ASP A 85 -8.74 -19.60 3.49
CA ASP A 85 -10.08 -20.18 3.42
C ASP A 85 -11.06 -19.22 2.73
N ASN A 86 -12.32 -19.64 2.55
CA ASN A 86 -13.37 -18.82 1.94
C ASN A 86 -14.25 -18.10 2.97
N ASN A 87 -13.79 -17.97 4.22
CA ASN A 87 -14.59 -17.37 5.26
C ASN A 87 -14.54 -15.83 5.16
N LYS A 88 -15.69 -15.17 5.15
CA LYS A 88 -15.79 -13.71 5.00
C LYS A 88 -15.94 -13.03 6.36
N VAL A 89 -14.86 -13.05 7.13
CA VAL A 89 -14.77 -12.43 8.47
C VAL A 89 -13.64 -11.42 8.51
N GLN A 90 -13.62 -10.55 9.53
CA GLN A 90 -12.65 -9.45 9.65
C GLN A 90 -11.22 -9.88 10.03
N PHE A 91 -11.07 -11.12 10.50
CA PHE A 91 -9.80 -11.73 10.94
C PHE A 91 -8.97 -12.22 9.75
N ASP A 92 -7.66 -12.14 9.88
CA ASP A 92 -6.74 -12.75 8.90
C ASP A 92 -6.50 -14.24 9.26
N ASN A 93 -6.14 -15.06 8.28
CA ASN A 93 -5.84 -16.49 8.52
C ASN A 93 -4.95 -17.06 7.42
N LEU A 94 -3.67 -17.33 7.75
CA LEU A 94 -2.73 -18.01 6.84
C LEU A 94 -2.51 -19.48 7.21
N GLY A 95 -3.37 -20.04 8.05
CA GLY A 95 -3.24 -21.41 8.54
C GLY A 95 -2.10 -21.55 9.53
N SER A 96 -1.50 -22.74 9.58
CA SER A 96 -0.48 -23.11 10.57
C SER A 96 0.95 -22.79 10.13
N ILE A 97 1.16 -21.68 9.41
CA ILE A 97 2.52 -21.24 9.12
C ILE A 97 3.20 -20.75 10.42
N PRO A 98 4.52 -20.92 10.55
CA PRO A 98 5.26 -20.43 11.71
C PRO A 98 5.08 -18.92 11.94
N GLU A 99 5.20 -18.50 13.19
CA GLU A 99 5.28 -17.08 13.52
C GLU A 99 6.66 -16.51 13.20
N ILE A 100 6.69 -15.25 12.77
CA ILE A 100 7.95 -14.51 12.62
C ILE A 100 8.63 -14.44 13.98
N ARG A 101 9.87 -14.92 14.05
CA ARG A 101 10.67 -14.82 15.28
C ARG A 101 10.98 -13.36 15.56
N LYS A 102 10.76 -12.91 16.81
CA LYS A 102 10.97 -11.50 17.23
C LYS A 102 12.42 -11.01 17.08
N ASP A 103 13.38 -11.92 16.99
CA ASP A 103 14.80 -11.64 16.71
C ASP A 103 15.12 -11.44 15.22
N SER A 104 14.22 -11.80 14.30
CA SER A 104 14.34 -11.38 12.91
C SER A 104 14.12 -9.87 12.86
N GLU A 105 15.04 -9.12 12.23
CA GLU A 105 14.99 -7.67 12.07
C GLU A 105 13.67 -7.23 11.40
N ILE A 106 12.61 -7.05 12.18
CA ILE A 106 11.35 -6.50 11.70
C ILE A 106 11.64 -5.04 11.33
N PRO A 107 11.42 -4.62 10.08
CA PRO A 107 11.64 -3.24 9.70
C PRO A 107 10.78 -2.34 10.58
N ALA A 108 11.41 -1.35 11.21
CA ALA A 108 10.68 -0.33 11.95
C ALA A 108 9.62 0.30 11.03
N PRO A 109 8.40 0.58 11.53
CA PRO A 109 7.35 1.18 10.72
C PRO A 109 7.86 2.47 10.09
N GLU A 110 7.83 2.57 8.76
CA GLU A 110 8.22 3.80 8.07
C GLU A 110 7.30 4.95 8.49
N PRO A 111 7.86 6.16 8.73
CA PRO A 111 7.05 7.32 9.06
C PRO A 111 6.10 7.63 7.90
N LYS A 112 4.81 7.76 8.23
CA LYS A 112 3.77 8.12 7.27
C LYS A 112 4.16 9.42 6.54
N PRO A 113 4.04 9.51 5.19
CA PRO A 113 4.35 10.73 4.47
C PRO A 113 3.60 11.92 5.06
N ALA A 114 4.32 13.01 5.34
CA ALA A 114 3.69 14.25 5.77
C ALA A 114 2.70 14.74 4.69
N PRO A 115 1.54 15.29 5.07
CA PRO A 115 0.63 15.90 4.11
C PRO A 115 1.37 16.98 3.32
N ALA A 116 1.20 16.96 1.99
CA ALA A 116 1.79 17.97 1.12
C ALA A 116 1.28 19.37 1.51
N PRO A 117 2.14 20.40 1.49
CA PRO A 117 1.72 21.77 1.77
C PRO A 117 0.63 22.19 0.76
N GLU A 118 -0.44 22.83 1.26
CA GLU A 118 -1.51 23.34 0.41
C GLU A 118 -0.93 24.33 -0.62
N PRO A 119 -1.42 24.31 -1.88
CA PRO A 119 -1.00 25.26 -2.90
C PRO A 119 -1.34 26.68 -2.45
N LYS A 120 -0.36 27.58 -2.52
CA LYS A 120 -0.53 28.99 -2.19
C LYS A 120 -1.58 29.62 -3.10
N PRO A 121 -2.53 30.42 -2.57
CA PRO A 121 -3.51 31.14 -3.40
C PRO A 121 -2.82 31.99 -4.46
N ALA A 122 -3.34 31.97 -5.69
CA ALA A 122 -2.85 32.81 -6.77
C ALA A 122 -3.00 34.31 -6.42
N PRO A 123 -2.03 35.16 -6.81
CA PRO A 123 -2.13 36.60 -6.58
C PRO A 123 -3.37 37.18 -7.29
N ALA A 124 -4.06 38.11 -6.61
CA ALA A 124 -5.22 38.79 -7.16
C ALA A 124 -4.84 39.64 -8.39
N PRO A 125 -5.71 39.73 -9.40
CA PRO A 125 -5.48 40.57 -10.58
C PRO A 125 -5.37 42.05 -10.18
N GLU A 126 -4.40 42.77 -10.78
CA GLU A 126 -4.20 44.19 -10.53
C GLU A 126 -5.41 45.04 -10.97
N PRO A 127 -5.76 46.09 -10.20
CA PRO A 127 -6.85 46.99 -10.57
C PRO A 127 -6.54 47.73 -11.88
N LYS A 128 -7.54 47.77 -12.75
CA LYS A 128 -7.45 48.44 -14.05
C LYS A 128 -7.24 49.95 -13.87
N PRO A 129 -6.39 50.61 -14.68
CA PRO A 129 -6.18 52.06 -14.61
C PRO A 129 -7.48 52.84 -14.76
N ALA A 130 -7.64 53.90 -13.97
CA ALA A 130 -8.78 54.80 -14.05
C ALA A 130 -8.84 55.50 -15.43
N PRO A 131 -10.05 55.75 -15.98
CA PRO A 131 -10.20 56.49 -17.22
C PRO A 131 -9.68 57.92 -17.08
N ALA A 132 -9.03 58.42 -18.13
CA ALA A 132 -8.49 59.77 -18.18
C ALA A 132 -9.60 60.83 -18.10
N PRO A 133 -9.36 61.98 -17.43
CA PRO A 133 -10.33 63.06 -17.35
C PRO A 133 -10.63 63.63 -18.74
N GLU A 134 -11.92 63.87 -19.02
CA GLU A 134 -12.37 64.46 -20.27
C GLU A 134 -11.84 65.90 -20.45
N PRO A 135 -11.48 66.29 -21.68
CA PRO A 135 -11.01 67.64 -21.96
C PRO A 135 -12.12 68.67 -21.75
N LYS A 136 -11.75 69.77 -21.07
CA LYS A 136 -12.64 70.89 -20.76
C LYS A 136 -13.06 71.61 -22.06
N PRO A 137 -14.34 72.00 -22.24
CA PRO A 137 -14.78 72.72 -23.42
C PRO A 137 -14.02 74.04 -23.62
N ALA A 138 -13.65 74.34 -24.87
CA ALA A 138 -12.99 75.58 -25.23
C ALA A 138 -13.94 76.78 -25.06
N PRO A 139 -13.44 77.94 -24.60
CA PRO A 139 -14.25 79.16 -24.46
C PRO A 139 -14.72 79.65 -25.84
N ALA A 140 -15.98 80.08 -25.91
CA ALA A 140 -16.57 80.66 -27.11
C ALA A 140 -15.95 82.03 -27.42
N PRO A 141 -15.79 82.39 -28.71
CA PRO A 141 -15.26 83.70 -29.10
C PRO A 141 -16.23 84.83 -28.72
N GLU A 142 -15.70 85.89 -28.10
CA GLU A 142 -16.41 87.14 -27.83
C GLU A 142 -16.44 88.07 -29.07
N PRO A 143 -17.47 88.93 -29.21
CA PRO A 143 -17.77 89.74 -30.40
C PRO A 143 -16.81 90.91 -30.68
#